data_AF-A0A2A6RG32-F1
#
_entry.id   AF-A0A2A6RG32-F1
#
_cell.length_a   1.000
_cell.length_b   1.000
_cell.length_c   1.000
_cell.angle_alpha   90.00
_cell.angle_beta   90.00
_cell.angle_gamma   90.00
#
_symmetry.space_group_name_H-M   'P 1'
#
loop_
_entity.id
_entity.type
_entity.pdbx_description
1 polymer ?
#
loop_
_entity_poly.entity_id
_entity_poly.type
_entity_poly.pdbx_seq_one_letter_code
_entity_poly.pdbx_strand_id
1 'polypeptide(L)'
;MMQPRLGSHVTLVGLLLVALLASLLSVAPPTALATTRTITQWNFNGLSNTEHNDAPPASIGIGTAILIGGVTSTGFNSGNGSSDPTASDNLGWQTLTYAEQGLENEQRGVQFSVSTVGYEAISPATL
;
A
#
# COMPACT_ATOMS: atom_id res chain seq x y z
N MET A 1 -40.94 -55.95 -42.56
CA MET A 1 -39.75 -55.09 -42.75
C MET A 1 -39.61 -54.26 -41.49
N MET A 2 -38.53 -54.51 -40.74
CA MET A 2 -38.30 -54.08 -39.35
C MET A 2 -37.60 -52.73 -39.33
N GLN A 3 -38.06 -51.76 -38.52
CA GLN A 3 -37.22 -50.62 -38.12
C GLN A 3 -37.47 -50.30 -36.63
N PRO A 4 -36.47 -50.44 -35.74
CA PRO A 4 -36.65 -50.16 -34.32
C PRO A 4 -36.57 -48.65 -34.05
N ARG A 5 -37.56 -48.12 -33.31
CA ARG A 5 -37.63 -46.71 -32.85
C ARG A 5 -36.89 -46.50 -31.53
N LEU A 6 -35.57 -46.69 -31.50
CA LEU A 6 -34.76 -46.54 -30.27
C LEU A 6 -34.07 -45.16 -30.12
N GLY A 7 -34.62 -44.09 -30.72
CA GLY A 7 -33.89 -42.83 -30.88
C GLY A 7 -34.23 -41.67 -29.94
N SER A 8 -35.37 -41.67 -29.23
CA SER A 8 -35.93 -40.41 -28.69
C SER A 8 -35.84 -40.22 -27.17
N HIS A 9 -35.64 -41.29 -26.38
CA HIS A 9 -35.57 -41.17 -24.91
C HIS A 9 -34.14 -41.09 -24.37
N VAL A 10 -33.17 -41.71 -25.06
CA VAL A 10 -31.74 -41.66 -24.68
C VAL A 10 -31.13 -40.29 -24.97
N THR A 11 -31.58 -39.61 -26.03
CA THR A 11 -31.15 -38.26 -26.42
C THR A 11 -31.66 -37.16 -25.50
N LEU A 12 -32.88 -37.28 -24.96
CA LEU A 12 -33.47 -36.27 -24.08
C LEU A 12 -32.86 -36.29 -22.67
N VAL A 13 -32.56 -37.48 -22.13
CA VAL A 13 -31.89 -37.65 -20.83
C VAL A 13 -30.41 -37.24 -20.91
N GLY A 14 -29.74 -37.52 -22.04
CA GLY A 14 -28.38 -37.05 -22.30
C GLY A 14 -28.26 -35.53 -22.38
N LEU A 15 -29.24 -34.84 -23.00
CA LEU A 15 -29.26 -33.37 -23.05
C LEU A 15 -29.51 -32.73 -21.68
N LEU A 16 -30.35 -33.35 -20.83
CA LEU A 16 -30.69 -32.79 -19.51
C LEU A 16 -29.51 -32.89 -18.51
N LEU A 17 -28.68 -33.94 -18.60
CA LEU A 17 -27.48 -34.12 -17.78
C LEU A 17 -26.32 -33.20 -18.22
N VAL A 18 -26.19 -32.94 -19.53
CA VAL A 18 -25.19 -31.99 -20.06
C VAL A 18 -25.53 -30.55 -19.67
N ALA A 19 -26.81 -30.19 -19.62
CA ALA A 19 -27.25 -28.88 -19.15
C ALA A 19 -27.00 -28.65 -17.64
N LEU A 20 -27.10 -29.71 -16.82
CA LEU A 20 -26.86 -29.63 -15.37
C LEU A 20 -25.36 -29.59 -15.00
N LEU A 21 -24.48 -30.17 -15.83
CA LEU A 21 -23.03 -30.03 -15.67
C LEU A 21 -22.48 -28.70 -16.22
N ALA A 22 -23.15 -28.09 -17.22
CA ALA A 22 -22.73 -26.83 -17.81
C ALA A 22 -23.01 -25.60 -16.92
N SER A 23 -23.92 -25.69 -15.96
CA SER A 23 -24.23 -24.60 -15.01
C SER A 23 -23.28 -24.50 -13.82
N LEU A 24 -22.37 -25.49 -13.64
CA LEU A 24 -21.34 -25.46 -12.60
C LEU A 24 -20.04 -24.76 -13.03
N LEU A 25 -19.99 -24.19 -14.24
CA LEU A 25 -18.78 -23.61 -14.81
C LEU A 25 -18.74 -22.07 -14.68
N SER A 26 -17.92 -21.64 -13.73
CA SER A 26 -17.35 -20.30 -13.50
C SER A 26 -18.26 -19.18 -12.97
N VAL A 27 -18.57 -19.23 -11.66
CA VAL A 27 -18.58 -17.99 -10.88
C VAL A 27 -17.12 -17.64 -10.62
N ALA A 28 -16.54 -16.76 -11.44
CA ALA A 28 -15.28 -16.13 -11.09
C ALA A 28 -15.54 -15.27 -9.85
N PRO A 29 -14.80 -15.43 -8.74
CA PRO A 29 -14.91 -14.49 -7.63
C PRO A 29 -14.58 -13.09 -8.15
N PRO A 30 -15.30 -12.04 -7.73
CA PRO A 30 -14.94 -10.68 -8.11
C PRO A 30 -13.49 -10.44 -7.67
N THR A 31 -12.61 -10.20 -8.63
CA THR A 31 -11.27 -9.69 -8.36
C THR A 31 -11.44 -8.29 -7.78
N ALA A 32 -11.30 -8.16 -6.46
CA ALA A 32 -11.24 -6.85 -5.83
C ALA A 32 -10.03 -6.11 -6.42
N LEU A 33 -10.28 -4.99 -7.10
CA LEU A 33 -9.21 -4.11 -7.52
C LEU A 33 -8.66 -3.45 -6.25
N ALA A 34 -7.42 -3.80 -5.87
CA ALA A 34 -6.72 -3.08 -4.82
C ALA A 34 -6.54 -1.63 -5.30
N THR A 35 -7.18 -0.69 -4.59
CA THR A 35 -6.94 0.74 -4.83
C THR A 35 -5.86 1.22 -3.88
N THR A 36 -4.76 1.72 -4.43
CA THR A 36 -3.72 2.37 -3.64
C THR A 36 -4.25 3.72 -3.19
N ARG A 37 -4.41 3.89 -1.88
CA ARG A 37 -4.84 5.15 -1.27
C ARG A 37 -3.77 5.65 -0.30
N THR A 38 -3.41 6.92 -0.44
CA THR A 38 -2.60 7.61 0.57
C THR A 38 -3.41 7.78 1.86
N ILE A 39 -3.01 7.08 2.93
CA ILE A 39 -3.61 7.23 4.25
C ILE A 39 -2.99 8.42 4.99
N THR A 40 -1.66 8.53 4.95
CA THR A 40 -0.92 9.64 5.54
C THR A 40 0.34 9.89 4.72
N GLN A 41 0.76 11.15 4.63
CA GLN A 41 1.96 11.57 3.90
C GLN A 41 2.61 12.76 4.61
N TRP A 42 3.93 12.80 4.55
CA TRP A 42 4.74 13.95 4.97
C TRP A 42 5.34 14.60 3.74
N ASN A 43 5.07 15.89 3.57
CA ASN A 43 5.76 16.74 2.61
C ASN A 43 6.85 17.51 3.36
N PHE A 44 8.06 17.50 2.83
CA PHE A 44 9.21 18.18 3.43
C PHE A 44 9.45 19.58 2.83
N ASN A 45 8.78 19.88 1.72
CA ASN A 45 8.87 21.16 1.02
C ASN A 45 8.09 22.23 1.79
N GLY A 46 8.62 23.44 1.81
CA GLY A 46 7.99 24.60 2.44
C GLY A 46 8.05 24.60 3.97
N LEU A 47 8.71 23.62 4.59
CA LEU A 47 8.93 23.57 6.03
C LEU A 47 10.17 24.40 6.39
N SER A 48 9.99 25.43 7.23
CA SER A 48 11.13 26.13 7.82
C SER A 48 11.69 25.34 9.00
N ASN A 49 13.02 25.34 9.13
CA ASN A 49 13.73 24.78 10.28
C ASN A 49 13.40 25.49 11.61
N THR A 50 12.69 26.62 11.57
CA THR A 50 12.22 27.38 12.74
C THR A 50 10.86 26.95 13.25
N GLU A 51 10.02 26.36 12.39
CA GLU A 51 8.66 25.91 12.75
C GLU A 51 8.63 24.43 13.15
N HIS A 52 9.56 23.64 12.60
CA HIS A 52 9.68 22.21 12.87
C HIS A 52 11.15 21.80 12.98
N ASN A 53 11.63 21.74 14.23
CA ASN A 53 13.07 21.55 14.49
C ASN A 53 13.47 20.08 14.43
N ASP A 54 12.55 19.18 14.81
CA ASP A 54 12.89 17.78 15.08
C ASP A 54 12.07 16.77 14.27
N ALA A 55 10.86 17.11 13.82
CA ALA A 55 10.04 16.22 12.99
C ALA A 55 8.97 16.98 12.19
N PRO A 56 8.69 16.59 10.92
CA PRO A 56 7.66 17.21 10.11
C PRO A 56 6.25 16.78 10.57
N PRO A 57 5.25 17.67 10.52
CA PRO A 57 3.86 17.27 10.65
C PRO A 57 3.43 16.47 9.41
N ALA A 58 2.46 15.57 9.58
CA ALA A 58 1.80 14.96 8.44
C ALA A 58 1.08 16.05 7.62
N SER A 59 1.35 16.10 6.31
CA SER A 59 0.72 17.05 5.38
C SER A 59 -0.59 16.51 4.82
N ILE A 60 -0.77 15.19 4.82
CA ILE A 60 -2.03 14.49 4.50
C ILE A 60 -2.27 13.46 5.60
N GLY A 61 -3.53 13.32 6.04
CA GLY A 61 -3.93 12.32 7.02
C GLY A 61 -3.59 12.71 8.47
N ILE A 62 -3.56 11.72 9.35
CA ILE A 62 -3.23 11.91 10.77
C ILE A 62 -2.09 10.95 11.11
N GLY A 63 -0.96 11.51 11.52
CA GLY A 63 0.19 10.74 11.94
C GLY A 63 1.27 11.60 12.59
N THR A 64 2.23 10.93 13.20
CA THR A 64 3.39 11.55 13.84
C THR A 64 4.67 10.93 13.31
N ALA A 65 5.70 11.75 13.11
CA ALA A 65 7.06 11.30 12.93
C ALA A 65 7.85 11.66 14.20
N ILE A 66 8.68 10.75 14.71
CA ILE A 66 9.56 11.01 15.85
C ILE A 66 10.95 10.43 15.60
N LEU A 67 11.95 11.05 16.22
CA LEU A 67 13.31 10.55 16.27
C LEU A 67 13.46 9.67 17.52
N ILE A 68 14.07 8.49 17.36
CA ILE A 68 14.24 7.52 18.46
C ILE A 68 15.70 7.18 18.68
N GLY A 69 16.05 6.83 19.92
CA GLY A 69 17.37 6.32 20.27
C GLY A 69 18.50 7.34 20.13
N GLY A 70 18.23 8.64 20.28
CA GLY A 70 19.27 9.69 20.20
C GLY A 70 19.64 10.12 18.79
N VAL A 71 18.86 9.73 17.77
CA VAL A 71 18.88 10.37 16.45
C VAL A 71 18.41 11.81 16.61
N THR A 72 19.11 12.75 15.97
CA THR A 72 18.78 14.18 15.98
C THR A 72 18.50 14.69 14.57
N SER A 73 17.79 15.81 14.45
CA SER A 73 17.64 16.54 13.19
C SER A 73 18.34 17.90 13.26
N THR A 74 18.84 18.35 12.11
CA THR A 74 19.29 19.73 11.91
C THR A 74 18.30 20.54 11.06
N GLY A 75 17.10 20.00 10.83
CA GLY A 75 16.04 20.59 10.04
C GLY A 75 15.96 20.08 8.60
N PHE A 76 15.42 20.92 7.73
CA PHE A 76 15.13 20.63 6.33
C PHE A 76 16.13 21.34 5.42
N ASN A 77 16.84 20.58 4.60
CA ASN A 77 17.87 21.07 3.67
C ASN A 77 17.65 20.50 2.28
N SER A 78 18.48 20.87 1.30
CA SER A 78 18.33 20.37 -0.08
C SER A 78 18.16 18.84 -0.16
N GLY A 79 17.09 18.40 -0.80
CA GLY A 79 16.83 17.02 -1.18
C GLY A 79 17.50 16.65 -2.50
N ASN A 80 18.70 17.15 -2.78
CA ASN A 80 19.39 16.88 -4.04
C ASN A 80 19.52 15.36 -4.29
N GLY A 81 19.10 14.89 -5.47
CA GLY A 81 18.97 13.46 -5.78
C GLY A 81 17.59 12.85 -5.47
N SER A 82 16.66 13.62 -4.91
CA SER A 82 15.25 13.27 -4.78
C SER A 82 14.56 13.20 -6.14
N SER A 83 13.57 12.32 -6.25
CA SER A 83 12.63 12.24 -7.37
C SER A 83 11.43 13.18 -7.23
N ASP A 84 11.47 14.09 -6.25
CA ASP A 84 10.46 15.12 -6.07
C ASP A 84 10.30 15.98 -7.34
N PRO A 85 9.09 16.07 -7.92
CA PRO A 85 8.86 16.86 -9.13
C PRO A 85 9.01 18.38 -8.90
N THR A 86 9.04 18.84 -7.65
CA THR A 86 9.03 20.25 -7.28
C THR A 86 10.44 20.82 -7.23
N ALA A 87 10.95 21.35 -8.34
CA ALA A 87 12.37 21.72 -8.45
C ALA A 87 12.84 22.90 -7.57
N SER A 88 11.95 23.83 -7.19
CA SER A 88 12.31 25.05 -6.44
C SER A 88 12.27 24.88 -4.92
N ASP A 89 11.52 23.89 -4.46
CA ASP A 89 11.29 23.59 -3.05
C ASP A 89 11.38 22.07 -2.98
N ASN A 90 12.62 21.58 -3.03
CA ASN A 90 12.99 20.17 -3.02
C ASN A 90 13.83 19.96 -1.77
N LEU A 91 13.17 19.87 -0.63
CA LEU A 91 13.80 19.73 0.67
C LEU A 91 13.69 18.29 1.17
N GLY A 92 14.69 17.86 1.92
CA GLY A 92 14.73 16.60 2.64
C GLY A 92 14.89 16.84 4.13
N TRP A 93 14.14 16.08 4.93
CA TRP A 93 14.33 16.04 6.37
C TRP A 93 15.66 15.35 6.72
N GLN A 94 16.57 16.08 7.36
CA GLN A 94 17.90 15.56 7.69
C GLN A 94 17.87 14.86 9.05
N THR A 95 18.41 13.64 9.10
CA THR A 95 18.55 12.88 10.34
C THR A 95 20.00 12.46 10.51
N LEU A 96 20.50 12.59 11.73
CA LEU A 96 21.90 12.43 12.09
C LEU A 96 22.02 11.52 13.32
N THR A 97 23.26 11.30 13.78
CA THR A 97 23.57 10.58 15.04
C THR A 97 23.03 9.14 15.10
N TYR A 98 22.95 8.48 13.93
CA TYR A 98 22.82 7.04 13.84
C TYR A 98 24.02 6.34 14.50
N ALA A 99 23.78 5.13 15.02
CA ALA A 99 24.81 4.34 15.67
C ALA A 99 25.89 3.90 14.67
N GLU A 100 27.09 3.66 15.18
CA GLU A 100 28.13 2.99 14.43
C GLU A 100 27.69 1.57 14.04
N GLN A 101 28.23 1.06 12.93
CA GLN A 101 27.87 -0.26 12.43
C GLN A 101 28.11 -1.35 13.49
N GLY A 102 27.10 -2.19 13.72
CA GLY A 102 27.18 -3.31 14.67
C GLY A 102 26.81 -2.94 16.11
N LEU A 103 26.50 -1.67 16.40
CA LEU A 103 25.98 -1.22 17.68
C LEU A 103 24.51 -0.81 17.57
N GLU A 104 23.77 -0.93 18.67
CA GLU A 104 22.40 -0.41 18.83
C GLU A 104 21.45 -0.77 17.65
N ASN A 105 21.58 -1.99 17.14
CA ASN A 105 20.74 -2.50 16.06
C ASN A 105 19.26 -2.31 16.38
N GLU A 106 18.50 -1.77 15.44
CA GLU A 106 17.05 -1.49 15.55
C GLU A 106 16.65 -0.56 16.70
N GLN A 107 17.59 0.10 17.38
CA GLN A 107 17.30 1.00 18.51
C GLN A 107 17.33 2.49 18.13
N ARG A 108 17.85 2.84 16.95
CA ARG A 108 17.97 4.22 16.47
C ARG A 108 17.32 4.40 15.11
N GLY A 109 16.61 5.51 14.93
CA GLY A 109 16.06 5.88 13.64
C GLY A 109 14.90 6.85 13.72
N VAL A 110 14.03 6.75 12.71
CA VAL A 110 12.79 7.51 12.60
C VAL A 110 11.62 6.56 12.74
N GLN A 111 10.67 6.90 13.60
CA GLN A 111 9.41 6.17 13.71
C GLN A 111 8.27 7.02 13.14
N PHE A 112 7.51 6.43 12.20
CA PHE A 112 6.27 6.99 11.69
C PHE A 112 5.09 6.22 12.27
N SER A 113 4.18 6.92 12.92
CA SER A 113 2.90 6.37 13.37
C SER A 113 1.78 6.95 12.52
N VAL A 114 0.95 6.07 11.96
CA VAL A 114 -0.13 6.43 11.03
C VAL A 114 -1.46 6.01 11.63
N SER A 115 -2.42 6.93 11.71
CA SER A 115 -3.79 6.58 12.09
C SER A 115 -4.47 5.85 10.96
N THR A 116 -4.97 4.65 11.25
CA THR A 116 -5.72 3.81 10.32
C THR A 116 -7.21 3.73 10.67
N VAL A 117 -7.68 4.58 11.59
CA VAL A 117 -9.08 4.62 11.99
C VAL A 117 -9.97 4.87 10.77
N GLY A 118 -10.95 4.00 10.57
CA GLY A 118 -11.88 4.06 9.44
C GLY A 118 -11.36 3.40 8.14
N TYR A 119 -10.21 2.74 8.19
CA TYR A 119 -9.66 1.97 7.06
C TYR A 119 -9.68 0.47 7.38
N GLU A 120 -9.91 -0.35 6.36
CA GLU A 120 -9.91 -1.82 6.44
C GLU A 120 -8.99 -2.40 5.36
N ALA A 121 -8.55 -3.66 5.55
CA ALA A 121 -7.70 -4.40 4.60
C ALA A 121 -6.43 -3.64 4.15
N ILE A 122 -5.72 -3.05 5.10
CA ILE A 122 -4.54 -2.22 4.85
C ILE A 122 -3.33 -3.12 4.65
N SER A 123 -2.67 -2.96 3.50
CA SER A 123 -1.34 -3.50 3.24
C SER A 123 -0.40 -2.38 2.80
N PRO A 124 0.91 -2.53 2.98
CA PRO A 124 1.89 -1.67 2.31
C PRO A 124 1.65 -1.67 0.79
N ALA A 125 1.96 -0.56 0.14
CA ALA A 125 2.00 -0.54 -1.32
C ALA A 125 3.06 -1.54 -1.80
N THR A 126 2.69 -2.44 -2.70
CA THR A 126 3.65 -3.27 -3.44
C THR A 126 4.39 -2.38 -4.42
N LEU A 127 5.71 -2.24 -4.23
CA LEU A 127 6.61 -1.50 -5.12
C LEU A 127 7.02 -2.33 -6.34
#